data_AF-A0A0G1NG79-F1
#
_entry.id   AF-A0A0G1NG79-F1
#
_cell.length_a   1.000
_cell.length_b   1.000
_cell.length_c   1.000
_cell.angle_alpha   90.00
_cell.angle_beta   90.00
_cell.angle_gamma   90.00
#
_symmetry.space_group_name_H-M   'P 1'
#
loop_
_entity.id
_entity.type
_entity.pdbx_description
1 polymer ?
#
loop_
_entity_poly.entity_id
_entity_poly.type
_entity_poly.pdbx_seq_one_letter_code
_entity_poly.pdbx_strand_id
1 'polypeptide(L)'
;MKKINPAAVLKPKIQLHSEAHVLADELSCHFREPKKFAMYLGVTKKIGIHACRRLFSEIKQSDAKEPAKLFMYKVKQYNLELKKKHGKTRAGNRKKQ
;
A
#
# COMPACT_ATOMS: atom_id res chain seq x y z
N MET A 1 -12.48 16.46 47.02
CA MET A 1 -11.38 16.24 46.05
C MET A 1 -11.95 16.19 44.64
N LYS A 2 -11.18 16.62 43.64
CA LYS A 2 -11.61 17.16 42.33
C LYS A 2 -12.37 16.16 41.44
N LYS A 3 -13.26 16.75 40.63
CA LYS A 3 -14.25 16.18 39.71
C LYS A 3 -13.63 15.27 38.65
N ILE A 4 -14.20 14.09 38.45
CA ILE A 4 -13.88 13.21 37.33
C ILE A 4 -14.55 13.80 36.09
N ASN A 5 -13.77 14.17 35.06
CA ASN A 5 -14.28 14.66 33.78
C ASN A 5 -14.74 13.45 32.94
N PRO A 6 -16.03 13.24 32.63
CA PRO A 6 -16.46 12.15 31.76
C PRO A 6 -16.38 12.55 30.27
N ALA A 7 -15.35 13.31 29.89
CA ALA A 7 -15.14 13.79 28.51
C ALA A 7 -13.97 13.09 27.82
N ALA A 8 -13.62 11.87 28.24
CA ALA A 8 -12.87 10.96 27.39
C ALA A 8 -13.83 10.44 26.32
N VAL A 9 -14.14 11.32 25.36
CA VAL A 9 -14.84 11.01 24.12
C VAL A 9 -14.14 9.79 23.55
N LEU A 10 -14.80 8.63 23.69
CA LEU A 10 -14.55 7.48 22.85
C LEU A 10 -14.80 7.96 21.43
N LYS A 11 -13.73 8.44 20.77
CA LYS A 11 -13.76 8.69 19.34
C LYS A 11 -14.32 7.40 18.75
N PRO A 12 -15.44 7.42 18.01
CA PRO A 12 -15.90 6.22 17.35
C PRO A 12 -14.69 5.70 16.57
N LYS A 13 -14.28 4.45 16.84
CA LYS A 13 -13.39 3.74 15.91
C LYS A 13 -14.11 3.85 14.59
N ILE A 14 -13.64 4.74 13.72
CA ILE A 14 -14.21 4.92 12.41
C ILE A 14 -13.91 3.59 11.73
N GLN A 15 -14.89 2.69 11.75
CA GLN A 15 -14.88 1.36 11.13
C GLN A 15 -14.99 1.51 9.60
N LEU A 16 -14.33 2.51 9.03
CA LEU A 16 -14.03 2.56 7.61
C LEU A 16 -12.74 1.76 7.40
N HIS A 17 -12.81 0.46 7.65
CA HIS A 17 -11.77 -0.48 7.21
C HIS A 17 -11.90 -0.64 5.69
N SER A 18 -11.55 0.40 4.93
CA SER A 18 -11.39 0.23 3.48
C SER A 18 -10.43 -0.94 3.26
N GLU A 19 -10.68 -1.76 2.24
CA GLU A 19 -9.84 -2.93 1.94
C GLU A 19 -8.34 -2.58 1.89
N ALA A 20 -8.00 -1.35 1.51
CA ALA A 20 -6.63 -0.84 1.55
C ALA A 20 -6.00 -0.75 2.96
N HIS A 21 -6.77 -0.41 3.99
CA HIS A 21 -6.30 -0.37 5.38
C HIS A 21 -6.12 -1.79 5.93
N VAL A 22 -7.04 -2.70 5.62
CA VAL A 22 -6.94 -4.12 6.01
C VAL A 22 -5.69 -4.74 5.40
N LEU A 23 -5.47 -4.53 4.10
CA LEU A 23 -4.29 -5.06 3.41
C LEU A 23 -2.99 -4.43 3.93
N ALA A 24 -2.98 -3.13 4.22
CA ALA A 24 -1.80 -2.46 4.79
C ALA A 24 -1.45 -2.98 6.19
N ASP A 25 -2.47 -3.29 7.00
CA ASP A 25 -2.30 -3.87 8.32
C ASP A 25 -1.71 -5.28 8.20
N GLU A 26 -2.31 -6.12 7.36
CA GLU A 26 -1.84 -7.48 7.07
C GLU A 26 -0.37 -7.49 6.58
N LEU A 27 0.00 -6.59 5.67
CA LEU A 27 1.37 -6.43 5.19
C LEU A 27 2.33 -6.06 6.32
N SER A 28 1.96 -5.06 7.13
CA SER A 28 2.81 -4.59 8.22
C SER A 28 2.99 -5.67 9.31
N CYS A 29 1.96 -6.46 9.59
CA CYS A 29 2.00 -7.59 10.50
C CYS A 29 2.84 -8.73 9.95
N HIS A 30 2.62 -9.12 8.68
CA HIS A 30 3.33 -10.22 8.04
C HIS A 30 4.83 -9.94 7.92
N PHE A 31 5.20 -8.72 7.56
CA PHE A 31 6.60 -8.30 7.45
C PHE A 31 7.24 -7.91 8.79
N ARG A 32 6.50 -7.97 9.91
CA ARG A 32 6.95 -7.55 11.24
C ARG A 32 7.42 -6.08 11.28
N GLU A 33 6.79 -5.22 10.49
CA GLU A 33 7.09 -3.79 10.37
C GLU A 33 5.88 -2.88 10.71
N PRO A 34 5.35 -2.94 11.94
CA PRO A 34 4.15 -2.18 12.33
C PRO A 34 4.35 -0.65 12.21
N LYS A 35 5.59 -0.17 12.42
CA LYS A 35 5.96 1.25 12.29
C LYS A 35 5.81 1.78 10.84
N LYS A 36 5.70 0.89 9.85
CA LYS A 36 5.60 1.24 8.43
C LYS A 36 4.19 1.09 7.87
N PHE A 37 3.16 0.91 8.69
CA PHE A 37 1.76 0.81 8.26
C PHE A 37 1.36 1.91 7.24
N ALA A 38 1.62 3.18 7.56
CA ALA A 38 1.28 4.31 6.70
C ALA A 38 1.97 4.23 5.32
N MET A 39 3.19 3.67 5.27
CA MET A 39 3.92 3.43 4.03
C MET A 39 3.20 2.39 3.16
N TYR A 40 2.81 1.26 3.76
CA TYR A 40 2.07 0.19 3.08
C TYR A 40 0.69 0.64 2.61
N LEU A 41 0.01 1.48 3.39
CA LEU A 41 -1.25 2.10 2.99
C LEU A 41 -1.07 3.01 1.76
N GLY A 42 -0.02 3.84 1.77
CA GLY A 42 0.32 4.71 0.64
C GLY A 42 0.65 3.92 -0.63
N VAL A 43 1.35 2.80 -0.50
CA VAL A 43 1.63 1.88 -1.61
C VAL A 43 0.33 1.29 -2.16
N THR A 44 -0.51 0.73 -1.29
CA THR A 44 -1.77 0.08 -1.68
C THR A 44 -2.70 1.06 -2.43
N LYS A 45 -2.75 2.33 -1.99
CA LYS A 45 -3.49 3.38 -2.68
C LYS A 45 -2.92 3.74 -4.06
N LYS A 46 -1.60 3.63 -4.27
CA LYS A 46 -0.94 3.95 -5.55
C LYS A 46 -1.12 2.86 -6.60
N ILE A 47 -0.93 1.60 -6.24
CA ILE A 47 -0.97 0.47 -7.20
C ILE A 47 -2.34 -0.20 -7.28
N GLY A 48 -3.21 0.05 -6.30
CA GLY A 48 -4.50 -0.61 -6.15
C GLY A 48 -4.44 -1.89 -5.33
N ILE A 49 -5.57 -2.25 -4.71
CA ILE A 49 -5.71 -3.40 -3.81
C ILE A 49 -5.41 -4.72 -4.52
N HIS A 50 -5.96 -4.93 -5.72
CA HIS A 50 -5.79 -6.18 -6.46
C HIS A 50 -4.32 -6.48 -6.81
N ALA A 51 -3.59 -5.48 -7.33
CA ALA A 51 -2.19 -5.62 -7.66
C ALA A 51 -1.35 -5.87 -6.40
N CYS A 52 -1.64 -5.13 -5.33
CA CYS A 52 -0.98 -5.28 -4.04
C CYS A 52 -1.16 -6.70 -3.47
N ARG A 53 -2.39 -7.23 -3.50
CA ARG A 53 -2.72 -8.59 -3.02
C ARG A 53 -2.05 -9.69 -3.85
N ARG A 54 -1.98 -9.51 -5.17
CA ARG A 54 -1.26 -10.43 -6.07
C ARG A 54 0.23 -10.49 -5.72
N LEU A 55 0.88 -9.33 -5.64
CA LEU A 55 2.30 -9.23 -5.27
C LEU A 55 2.58 -9.80 -3.87
N PHE A 56 1.67 -9.56 -2.92
CA PHE A 56 1.77 -10.11 -1.58
C PHE A 56 1.69 -11.63 -1.57
N SER A 57 0.74 -12.21 -2.32
CA SER A 57 0.58 -13.67 -2.42
C SER A 57 1.81 -14.33 -3.05
N GLU A 58 2.38 -13.73 -4.10
CA GLU A 58 3.63 -14.20 -4.74
C GLU A 58 4.80 -14.24 -3.77
N ILE A 59 4.88 -13.29 -2.83
CA ILE A 59 5.97 -13.20 -1.85
C ILE A 59 5.73 -14.09 -0.66
N LYS A 60 4.48 -14.26 -0.24
CA LYS A 60 4.12 -15.23 0.78
C LYS A 60 4.46 -16.66 0.36
N GLN A 61 4.39 -16.93 -0.94
CA GLN A 61 4.82 -18.20 -1.55
C GLN A 61 6.33 -18.27 -1.82
N SER A 62 7.05 -17.14 -1.76
CA SER A 62 8.49 -17.15 -1.94
C SER A 62 9.20 -17.31 -0.61
N ASP A 63 10.17 -18.21 -0.55
CA ASP A 63 11.04 -18.39 0.62
C ASP A 63 12.15 -17.31 0.63
N ALA A 64 11.76 -16.05 0.39
CA ALA A 64 12.70 -14.95 0.30
C ALA A 64 13.23 -14.58 1.70
N LYS A 65 14.56 -14.46 1.82
CA LYS A 65 15.21 -14.02 3.07
C LYS A 65 14.73 -12.64 3.55
N GLU A 66 14.42 -11.74 2.62
CA GLU A 66 13.95 -10.37 2.90
C GLU A 66 12.63 -10.09 2.15
N PRO A 67 11.48 -10.62 2.61
CA PRO A 67 10.22 -10.55 1.88
C PRO A 67 9.68 -9.12 1.75
N ALA A 68 9.88 -8.27 2.76
CA ALA A 68 9.49 -6.86 2.74
C ALA A 68 10.20 -6.06 1.64
N LYS A 69 11.51 -6.29 1.48
CA LYS A 69 12.35 -5.63 0.47
C LYS A 69 12.02 -6.12 -0.92
N LEU A 70 11.78 -7.43 -1.08
CA LEU A 70 11.31 -8.02 -2.33
C LEU A 70 9.95 -7.42 -2.74
N PHE A 71 9.06 -7.20 -1.76
CA PHE A 71 7.75 -6.58 -2.00
C PHE A 71 7.90 -5.16 -2.51
N MET A 72 8.70 -4.33 -1.84
CA MET A 72 8.96 -2.96 -2.28
C MET A 72 9.61 -2.90 -3.67
N TYR A 73 10.52 -3.83 -3.98
CA TYR A 73 11.11 -3.95 -5.31
C TYR A 73 10.04 -4.27 -6.36
N LYS A 74 9.21 -5.29 -6.14
CA LYS A 74 8.11 -5.66 -7.05
C LYS A 74 7.11 -4.52 -7.25
N VAL A 75 6.75 -3.81 -6.18
CA VAL A 75 5.91 -2.59 -6.24
C VAL A 75 6.55 -1.50 -7.11
N LYS A 76 7.87 -1.30 -6.99
CA LYS A 76 8.60 -0.32 -7.81
C LYS A 76 8.58 -0.73 -9.29
N GLN A 77 8.83 -2.00 -9.59
CA GLN A 77 8.76 -2.52 -10.97
C GLN A 77 7.36 -2.32 -11.57
N TYR A 78 6.32 -2.73 -10.84
CA TYR A 78 4.94 -2.57 -11.30
C TYR A 78 4.58 -1.11 -11.60
N ASN A 79 5.01 -0.17 -10.74
CA ASN A 79 4.82 1.26 -10.98
C ASN A 79 5.57 1.77 -12.22
N LEU A 80 6.77 1.27 -12.49
CA LEU A 80 7.52 1.61 -13.71
C LEU A 80 6.77 1.11 -14.95
N GLU A 81 6.20 -0.08 -14.90
CA GLU A 81 5.39 -0.65 -15.99
C GLU A 81 4.11 0.14 -16.23
N LEU A 82 3.41 0.56 -15.17
CA LEU A 82 2.25 1.45 -15.28
C LEU A 82 2.60 2.77 -15.95
N LYS A 83 3.74 3.37 -15.59
CA LYS A 83 4.25 4.60 -16.21
C LYS A 83 4.62 4.40 -17.68
N LYS A 84 5.23 3.27 -18.05
CA LYS A 84 5.54 2.96 -19.45
C LYS A 84 4.27 2.79 -20.29
N LYS A 85 3.23 2.16 -19.75
CA LYS A 85 1.93 2.02 -20.41
C LYS A 85 1.25 3.38 -20.61
N HIS A 86 1.23 4.24 -19.59
CA HIS A 86 0.66 5.59 -19.70
C HIS A 86 1.53 6.58 -20.49
N GLY A 87 2.85 6.41 -20.54
CA GLY A 87 3.78 7.28 -21.25
C GLY A 87 3.76 7.10 -22.78
N LYS A 88 3.30 5.94 -23.28
CA LYS A 88 3.20 5.68 -24.73
C LYS A 88 2.12 6.52 -25.44
N THR A 89 1.19 7.16 -24.73
CA THR A 89 0.13 7.98 -25.35
C THR A 89 0.55 9.43 -25.65
N ARG A 90 1.78 9.86 -25.31
CA ARG A 90 2.27 11.23 -25.57
C ARG A 90 3.43 11.35 -26.57
N ALA A 91 3.82 10.25 -27.21
CA ALA A 91 4.91 10.24 -28.20
C ALA A 91 4.43 10.19 -29.67
N GLY A 92 3.14 10.48 -29.93
CA GLY A 92 2.53 10.35 -31.27
C GLY A 92 2.23 11.63 -32.03
N ASN A 93 2.39 12.84 -31.47
CA ASN A 93 1.90 14.07 -32.12
C ASN A 93 2.96 15.17 -32.36
N ARG A 94 4.20 14.80 -32.69
CA ARG A 94 5.26 15.77 -33.04
C ARG A 94 5.85 15.50 -34.42
N LYS A 95 4.98 15.41 -35.45
CA LYS A 95 5.37 15.53 -36.87
C LYS A 95 4.25 16.20 -37.67
N LYS A 96 4.29 17.53 -37.73
CA LYS A 96 3.98 18.32 -38.94
C LYS A 96 4.23 19.80 -38.63
N GLN A 97 5.38 20.30 -39.06
CA GLN A 97 5.52 21.64 -39.62
C GLN A 97 6.66 21.62 -40.62
#